data_AF-A0A940C7Q6-F1
#
_entry.id   AF-A0A940C7Q6-F1
#
_cell.length_a   1.000
_cell.length_b   1.000
_cell.length_c   1.000
_cell.angle_alpha   90.00
_cell.angle_beta   90.00
_cell.angle_gamma   90.00
#
_symmetry.space_group_name_H-M   'P 1'
#
loop_
_entity.id
_entity.type
_entity.pdbx_description
1 polymer ?
#
loop_
_entity_poly.entity_id
_entity_poly.type
_entity_poly.pdbx_seq_one_letter_code
_entity_poly.pdbx_strand_id
1 'polypeptide(L)'
;MTRRNLVSVDEAVVEKHADGVSGDRNTPEMLEWLKDAGFGLFIHWSVDVQLGCVISHTLVGSSKDYADRYYTELPKTFNPNRWDADRVARLAK
;
A
#
# COMPACT_ATOMS: atom_id res chain seq x y z
N MET A 1 49.07 6.00 -14.91
CA MET A 1 48.22 4.83 -14.57
C MET A 1 47.72 5.03 -13.15
N THR A 2 46.68 5.85 -12.97
CA THR A 2 46.27 6.33 -11.65
C THR A 2 45.14 5.46 -11.15
N ARG A 3 45.39 4.67 -10.09
CA ARG A 3 44.38 3.86 -9.42
C ARG A 3 43.29 4.77 -8.87
N ARG A 4 42.05 4.58 -9.32
CA ARG A 4 40.86 5.10 -8.65
C ARG A 4 40.75 4.37 -7.30
N ASN A 5 40.90 5.09 -6.20
CA ASN A 5 40.48 4.61 -4.89
C ASN A 5 38.96 4.42 -4.95
N LEU A 6 38.52 3.16 -4.91
CA LEU A 6 37.16 2.82 -4.55
C LEU A 6 37.04 3.19 -3.07
N VAL A 7 36.33 4.27 -2.76
CA VAL A 7 36.00 4.61 -1.38
C VAL A 7 35.11 3.46 -0.89
N SER A 8 35.64 2.67 0.05
CA SER A 8 34.87 1.79 0.92
C SER A 8 33.67 2.60 1.41
N VAL A 9 32.46 2.10 1.16
CA VAL A 9 31.26 2.68 1.76
C VAL A 9 31.35 2.32 3.24
N ASP A 10 32.14 3.10 3.98
CA ASP A 10 32.26 2.96 5.42
C ASP A 10 30.86 3.13 6.00
N GLU A 11 30.50 2.23 6.92
CA GLU A 11 29.30 2.19 7.75
C GLU A 11 29.16 3.42 8.68
N ALA A 12 29.74 4.56 8.30
CA ALA A 12 29.74 5.78 9.05
C ALA A 12 28.66 6.72 8.51
N VAL A 13 27.70 7.01 9.40
CA VAL A 13 26.64 8.02 9.29
C VAL A 13 25.32 7.50 8.70
N VAL A 14 24.69 6.55 9.39
CA VAL A 14 23.23 6.59 9.54
C VAL A 14 22.94 7.67 10.59
N GLU A 15 22.84 8.92 10.14
CA GLU A 15 22.37 10.01 10.99
C GLU A 15 20.91 9.74 11.35
N LYS A 16 20.62 9.65 12.65
CA LYS A 16 19.31 9.29 13.18
C LYS A 16 18.36 10.49 13.03
N HIS A 17 17.88 10.75 11.82
CA HIS A 17 16.85 11.78 11.57
C HIS A 17 15.49 11.28 12.01
N ALA A 18 15.20 11.40 13.30
CA ALA A 18 13.89 11.11 13.88
C ALA A 18 13.36 12.29 14.69
N ASP A 19 13.26 13.46 14.06
CA ASP A 19 12.46 14.56 14.58
C ASP A 19 11.18 14.64 13.76
N GLY A 20 10.16 13.93 14.25
CA GLY A 20 8.91 13.57 13.57
C GLY A 20 7.95 14.71 13.23
N VAL A 21 8.42 15.84 12.69
CA VAL A 21 7.56 16.95 12.23
C VAL A 21 7.83 17.38 10.78
N SER A 22 8.93 17.01 10.15
CA SER A 22 9.09 17.12 8.68
C SER A 22 10.31 16.32 8.22
N GLY A 23 10.16 15.38 7.28
CA GLY A 23 11.28 14.57 6.78
C GLY A 23 10.92 13.11 6.61
N ASP A 24 11.66 12.42 5.76
CA ASP A 24 11.41 11.05 5.31
C ASP A 24 11.15 10.04 6.44
N ARG A 25 10.10 9.22 6.30
CA ARG A 25 9.72 8.17 7.27
C ARG A 25 10.29 6.80 6.92
N ASN A 26 11.03 6.69 5.82
CA ASN A 26 11.71 5.47 5.39
C ASN A 26 13.02 5.26 6.19
N THR A 27 12.90 5.04 7.50
CA THR A 27 14.05 4.76 8.36
C THR A 27 14.59 3.35 8.11
N PRO A 28 15.91 3.09 8.26
CA PRO A 28 16.48 1.75 8.15
C PRO A 28 15.77 0.71 9.03
N GLU A 29 15.34 1.10 10.23
CA GLU A 29 14.62 0.22 11.16
C GLU A 29 13.26 -0.25 10.59
N MET A 30 12.56 0.60 9.85
CA MET A 30 11.28 0.25 9.19
C MET A 30 11.51 -0.66 7.98
N LEU A 31 12.64 -0.48 7.28
CA LEU A 31 13.01 -1.38 6.19
C LEU A 31 13.33 -2.79 6.70
N GLU A 32 14.11 -2.89 7.79
CA GLU A 32 14.42 -4.20 8.38
C GLU A 32 13.16 -4.86 8.95
N TRP A 33 12.27 -4.11 9.62
CA TRP A 33 10.97 -4.64 10.03
C TRP A 33 10.15 -5.20 8.85
N LEU A 34 10.11 -4.50 7.72
CA LEU A 34 9.36 -4.93 6.54
C LEU A 34 9.96 -6.19 5.91
N LYS A 35 11.28 -6.28 5.83
CA LYS A 35 11.99 -7.48 5.34
C LYS A 35 11.70 -8.69 6.24
N ASP A 36 11.79 -8.49 7.54
CA ASP A 36 11.58 -9.53 8.55
C ASP A 36 10.11 -10.01 8.58
N ALA A 37 9.16 -9.14 8.27
CA ALA A 37 7.74 -9.50 8.21
C ALA A 37 7.47 -10.66 7.24
N GLY A 38 8.16 -10.71 6.09
CA GLY A 38 8.27 -11.86 5.17
C GLY A 38 6.98 -12.37 4.50
N PHE A 39 5.80 -12.05 5.03
CA PHE A 39 4.49 -12.47 4.57
C PHE A 39 3.45 -11.40 4.91
N GLY A 40 2.46 -11.20 4.04
CA GLY A 40 1.45 -10.17 4.22
C GLY A 40 0.14 -10.47 3.50
N LEU A 41 -0.89 -9.70 3.86
CA LEU A 41 -2.21 -9.76 3.25
C LEU A 41 -2.41 -8.55 2.33
N PHE A 42 -2.92 -8.81 1.13
CA PHE A 42 -3.34 -7.76 0.19
C PHE A 42 -4.86 -7.79 0.02
N ILE A 43 -5.54 -6.64 0.17
CA ILE A 43 -6.99 -6.53 0.05
C ILE A 43 -7.33 -5.56 -1.08
N HIS A 44 -8.04 -6.05 -2.10
CA HIS A 44 -8.71 -5.22 -3.08
C HIS A 44 -10.17 -5.01 -2.67
N TRP A 45 -10.54 -3.78 -2.36
CA TRP A 45 -11.90 -3.44 -1.95
C TRP A 45 -12.28 -2.03 -2.39
N SER A 46 -13.50 -1.91 -2.92
CA SER A 46 -14.02 -0.69 -3.54
C SER A 46 -15.55 -0.82 -3.70
N VAL A 47 -16.23 0.24 -4.15
CA VAL A 47 -17.69 0.25 -4.40
C VAL A 47 -18.12 -0.71 -5.50
N ASP A 48 -17.22 -1.08 -6.43
CA ASP A 48 -17.51 -1.98 -7.54
C ASP A 48 -17.51 -3.47 -7.21
N VAL A 49 -17.11 -3.86 -5.99
CA VAL A 49 -17.19 -5.27 -5.55
C VAL A 49 -18.62 -5.81 -5.57
N GLN A 50 -19.62 -4.93 -5.55
CA GLN A 50 -21.03 -5.28 -5.73
C GLN A 50 -21.32 -5.93 -7.09
N LEU A 51 -20.48 -5.68 -8.10
CA LEU A 51 -20.64 -6.21 -9.46
C LEU A 51 -19.99 -7.58 -9.64
N GLY A 52 -19.02 -7.95 -8.80
CA GLY A 52 -18.38 -9.27 -8.79
C GLY A 52 -17.57 -9.63 -10.05
N CYS A 53 -17.29 -8.67 -10.93
CA CYS A 53 -16.67 -8.93 -12.23
C CYS A 53 -15.21 -8.47 -12.35
N VAL A 54 -14.72 -7.65 -11.42
CA VAL A 54 -13.37 -7.07 -11.45
C VAL A 54 -12.71 -7.19 -10.07
N ILE A 55 -11.43 -7.54 -10.06
CA ILE A 55 -10.64 -7.73 -8.84
C ILE A 55 -9.72 -6.55 -8.51
N SER A 56 -9.42 -5.65 -9.46
CA SER A 56 -8.59 -4.45 -9.27
C SER A 56 -8.65 -3.52 -10.49
N HIS A 57 -8.12 -2.30 -10.36
CA HIS A 57 -7.84 -1.36 -11.48
C HIS A 57 -9.02 -1.10 -12.44
N THR A 58 -10.24 -1.14 -11.90
CA THR A 58 -11.50 -1.18 -12.65
C THR A 58 -11.77 0.06 -13.53
N LEU A 59 -11.13 1.20 -13.25
CA LEU A 59 -11.38 2.47 -13.94
C LEU A 59 -10.45 2.72 -15.14
N VAL A 60 -9.25 2.17 -15.14
CA VAL A 60 -8.25 2.43 -16.18
C VAL A 60 -8.71 1.81 -17.49
N GLY A 61 -8.92 2.62 -18.53
CA GLY A 61 -9.43 2.16 -19.82
C GLY A 61 -10.90 1.75 -19.82
N SER A 62 -11.63 2.02 -18.74
CA SER A 62 -13.07 1.74 -18.68
C SER A 62 -13.88 2.64 -19.61
N SER A 63 -15.08 2.18 -19.97
CA SER A 63 -16.02 3.01 -20.72
C SER A 63 -16.47 4.20 -19.88
N LYS A 64 -16.86 5.29 -20.55
CA LYS A 64 -17.45 6.45 -19.86
C LYS A 64 -18.65 6.06 -18.99
N ASP A 65 -19.53 5.21 -19.53
CA ASP A 65 -20.72 4.71 -18.81
C ASP A 65 -20.35 4.00 -17.51
N TYR A 66 -19.35 3.12 -17.57
CA TYR A 66 -18.87 2.43 -16.38
C TYR A 66 -18.26 3.39 -15.36
N ALA A 67 -17.41 4.32 -15.82
CA ALA A 67 -16.81 5.31 -14.95
C ALA A 67 -17.86 6.19 -14.25
N ASP A 68 -18.87 6.66 -14.99
CA ASP A 68 -19.97 7.44 -14.43
C ASP A 68 -20.73 6.61 -13.38
N ARG A 69 -21.10 5.36 -13.71
CA ARG A 69 -21.77 4.45 -12.78
C ARG A 69 -20.94 4.20 -11.51
N TYR A 70 -19.63 4.02 -11.65
CA TYR A 70 -18.71 3.82 -10.53
C TYR A 70 -18.74 4.99 -9.54
N TYR A 71 -18.74 6.23 -10.04
CA TYR A 71 -18.73 7.42 -9.17
C TYR A 71 -20.11 7.84 -8.68
N THR A 72 -21.17 7.63 -9.46
CA THR A 72 -22.50 8.19 -9.14
C THR A 72 -23.51 7.16 -8.65
N GLU A 73 -23.44 5.91 -9.11
CA GLU A 73 -24.47 4.91 -8.83
C GLU A 73 -24.04 3.89 -7.78
N LEU A 74 -22.87 3.27 -7.94
CA LEU A 74 -22.40 2.23 -7.02
C LEU A 74 -22.30 2.68 -5.55
N PRO A 75 -21.89 3.92 -5.22
CA PRO A 75 -21.86 4.38 -3.83
C PRO A 75 -23.24 4.41 -3.17
N LYS A 76 -24.33 4.60 -3.93
CA LYS A 76 -25.70 4.71 -3.38
C LYS A 76 -26.19 3.40 -2.77
N THR A 77 -25.69 2.26 -3.24
CA THR A 77 -26.08 0.93 -2.75
C THR A 77 -24.99 0.24 -1.93
N PHE A 78 -23.80 0.84 -1.85
CA PHE A 78 -22.67 0.26 -1.13
C PHE A 78 -22.93 0.24 0.37
N ASN A 79 -23.32 -0.93 0.89
CA ASN A 79 -23.62 -1.14 2.30
C ASN A 79 -22.99 -2.45 2.81
N PRO A 80 -21.72 -2.41 3.26
CA PRO A 80 -21.03 -3.59 3.75
C PRO A 80 -21.45 -3.93 5.20
N ASN A 81 -22.73 -4.25 5.40
CA ASN A 81 -23.32 -4.49 6.73
C ASN A 81 -22.74 -5.70 7.50
N ARG A 82 -21.96 -6.56 6.84
CA ARG A 82 -21.21 -7.68 7.43
C ARG A 82 -19.72 -7.39 7.58
N TRP A 83 -19.29 -6.16 7.35
CA TRP A 83 -17.89 -5.78 7.57
C TRP A 83 -17.52 -5.90 9.04
N ASP A 84 -16.42 -6.58 9.30
CA ASP A 84 -15.86 -6.80 10.63
C ASP A 84 -14.32 -6.75 10.51
N ALA A 85 -13.75 -5.60 10.85
CA ALA A 85 -12.31 -5.36 10.76
C ALA A 85 -11.51 -6.29 11.68
N ASP A 86 -12.02 -6.57 12.88
CA ASP A 86 -11.34 -7.46 13.84
C ASP A 86 -11.33 -8.90 13.32
N ARG A 87 -12.40 -9.34 12.67
CA ARG A 87 -12.43 -10.65 12.02
C ARG A 87 -11.42 -10.75 10.89
N VAL A 88 -11.28 -9.71 10.07
CA VAL A 88 -10.26 -9.69 9.02
C VAL A 88 -8.85 -9.75 9.63
N ALA A 89 -8.58 -8.99 10.69
CA ALA A 89 -7.30 -9.05 11.40
C ALA A 89 -7.03 -10.44 12.01
N ARG A 90 -8.05 -11.10 12.57
CA ARG A 90 -7.93 -12.49 13.07
C ARG A 90 -7.66 -13.50 11.96
N LEU A 91 -8.19 -13.30 10.75
CA LEU A 91 -7.91 -14.15 9.59
C LEU A 91 -6.52 -13.93 9.00
N ALA A 92 -5.94 -12.75 9.19
CA ALA A 92 -4.62 -12.38 8.68
C ALA A 92 -3.47 -12.78 9.62
N LYS A 93 -3.77 -13.10 10.87
CA LYS A 93 -2.80 -13.49 11.91
C LYS A 93 -2.44 -14.97 11.81
#